data_AF-A0A967HW08-F1
#
_entry.id   AF-A0A967HW08-F1
#
_cell.length_a   1.000
_cell.length_b   1.000
_cell.length_c   1.000
_cell.angle_alpha   90.00
_cell.angle_beta   90.00
_cell.angle_gamma   90.00
#
_symmetry.space_group_name_H-M   'P 1'
#
loop_
_entity.id
_entity.type
_entity.pdbx_description
1 polymer ?
#
loop_
_entity_poly.entity_id
_entity_poly.type
_entity_poly.pdbx_seq_one_letter_code
_entity_poly.pdbx_strand_id
1 'polypeptide(L)'
;MLYRVLRALDTGHLPGDVVSAERFKDTSLPILVRVGALSPVSAPPLDTFPGWKLRAERFTEAGYDAIGILQTDDATLAEAIGSNIRSIQRWRAELEGYLGLDAEMMIK
;
A
#
# COMPACT_ATOMS: atom_id res chain seq x y z
N MET A 1 0.89 6.85 -5.83
CA MET A 1 -0.48 6.29 -5.70
C MET A 1 -0.47 4.83 -6.10
N LEU A 2 -1.10 3.97 -5.29
CA LEU A 2 -1.18 2.52 -5.55
C LEU A 2 -2.50 2.15 -6.22
N TYR A 3 -2.45 1.18 -7.12
CA TYR A 3 -3.61 0.63 -7.83
C TYR A 3 -3.63 -0.89 -7.70
N ARG A 4 -4.83 -1.44 -7.50
CA ARG A 4 -5.10 -2.87 -7.59
C ARG A 4 -5.49 -3.23 -9.02
N VAL A 5 -4.87 -4.28 -9.54
CA VAL A 5 -5.16 -4.86 -10.84
C VAL A 5 -6.44 -5.69 -10.72
N LEU A 6 -7.42 -5.40 -11.55
CA LEU A 6 -8.70 -6.11 -11.61
C LEU A 6 -8.79 -7.05 -12.81
N ARG A 7 -7.94 -6.83 -13.82
CA ARG A 7 -7.86 -7.63 -15.05
C ARG A 7 -6.41 -7.83 -15.43
N ALA A 8 -6.08 -9.00 -16.00
CA ALA A 8 -4.73 -9.27 -16.47
C ALA A 8 -4.27 -8.17 -17.44
N LEU A 9 -3.05 -7.68 -17.24
CA LEU A 9 -2.43 -6.65 -18.06
C LEU A 9 -1.36 -7.28 -18.96
N ASP A 10 -1.17 -6.72 -20.16
CA ASP A 10 -0.13 -7.17 -21.10
C ASP A 10 1.29 -7.01 -20.54
N THR A 11 1.45 -6.23 -19.48
CA THR A 11 2.70 -6.09 -18.72
C THR A 11 3.01 -7.31 -17.84
N GLY A 12 2.14 -8.32 -17.82
CA GLY A 12 2.29 -9.54 -17.02
C GLY A 12 1.68 -9.47 -15.62
N HIS A 13 1.00 -8.37 -15.27
CA HIS A 13 0.32 -8.25 -13.98
C HIS A 13 -1.03 -8.98 -13.98
N LEU A 14 -1.32 -9.71 -12.91
CA LEU A 14 -2.53 -10.53 -12.76
C LEU A 14 -3.59 -9.82 -11.90
N PRO A 15 -4.87 -10.18 -12.04
CA PRO A 15 -5.91 -9.71 -11.12
C PRO A 15 -5.53 -10.01 -9.67
N GLY A 16 -5.57 -8.99 -8.82
CA GLY A 16 -5.13 -9.05 -7.43
C GLY A 16 -3.83 -8.28 -7.17
N ASP A 17 -2.94 -8.19 -8.15
CA ASP A 17 -1.65 -7.50 -8.03
C ASP A 17 -1.84 -6.03 -7.62
N VAL A 18 -0.89 -5.50 -6.86
CA VAL A 18 -0.83 -4.07 -6.54
C VAL A 18 0.41 -3.42 -7.14
N VAL A 19 0.17 -2.31 -7.83
CA VAL A 19 1.13 -1.65 -8.69
C VAL A 19 1.16 -0.15 -8.41
N SER A 20 2.35 0.45 -8.47
CA SER A 20 2.50 1.90 -8.37
C SER A 20 2.06 2.56 -9.69
N ALA A 21 1.41 3.71 -9.58
CA ALA A 21 1.06 4.59 -10.70
C ALA A 21 2.25 4.88 -11.63
N GLU A 22 3.44 5.02 -11.05
CA GLU A 22 4.70 5.34 -11.73
C GLU A 22 5.14 4.26 -12.73
N ARG A 23 4.58 3.05 -12.63
CA ARG A 23 4.85 1.97 -13.60
C ARG A 23 4.11 2.17 -14.92
N PHE A 24 3.13 3.07 -14.98
CA PHE A 24 2.32 3.31 -16.15
C PHE A 24 2.66 4.66 -16.77
N LYS A 25 2.53 4.74 -18.10
CA LYS A 25 2.55 6.03 -18.79
C LYS A 25 1.34 6.86 -18.36
N ASP A 26 1.52 8.17 -18.26
CA ASP A 26 0.46 9.12 -17.87
C ASP A 26 -0.78 9.02 -18.75
N THR A 27 -0.63 8.61 -20.01
CA THR A 27 -1.76 8.40 -20.95
C THR A 27 -2.49 7.08 -20.74
N SER A 28 -1.79 6.04 -20.28
CA SER A 28 -2.33 4.69 -20.11
C SER A 28 -3.11 4.56 -18.80
N LEU A 29 -2.63 5.16 -17.72
CA LEU A 29 -3.22 5.01 -16.39
C LEU A 29 -4.71 5.43 -16.34
N PRO A 30 -5.14 6.59 -16.86
CA PRO A 30 -6.55 6.98 -16.85
C PRO A 30 -7.43 6.04 -17.67
N ILE A 31 -6.89 5.50 -18.77
CA ILE A 31 -7.62 4.54 -19.61
C ILE A 31 -7.83 3.23 -18.84
N LEU A 32 -6.77 2.71 -18.22
CA LEU A 32 -6.82 1.46 -17.44
C LEU A 32 -7.80 1.55 -16.27
N VAL A 33 -7.85 2.69 -15.58
CA VAL A 33 -8.84 2.95 -14.54
C VAL A 33 -10.25 3.01 -15.12
N ARG A 34 -10.45 3.77 -16.21
CA ARG A 34 -11.76 3.95 -16.85
C ARG A 34 -12.36 2.64 -17.37
N VAL A 35 -11.54 1.73 -17.91
CA VAL A 35 -12.00 0.42 -18.40
C VAL A 35 -12.13 -0.62 -17.30
N GLY A 36 -11.88 -0.24 -16.04
CA GLY A 36 -11.97 -1.13 -14.88
C GLY A 36 -10.89 -2.20 -14.85
N ALA A 37 -9.74 -1.96 -15.48
CA ALA A 37 -8.56 -2.83 -15.39
C ALA A 37 -7.74 -2.52 -14.12
N LEU A 38 -7.77 -1.28 -13.65
CA LEU A 38 -7.16 -0.84 -12.40
C LEU A 38 -8.19 -0.17 -11.50
N SER A 39 -8.07 -0.36 -10.19
CA SER A 39 -8.80 0.40 -9.18
C SER A 39 -7.81 1.02 -8.20
N PRO A 40 -7.95 2.31 -7.83
CA PRO A 40 -7.11 2.90 -6.81
C PRO A 40 -7.23 2.12 -5.50
N VAL A 41 -6.11 1.85 -4.83
CA VAL A 41 -6.13 1.30 -3.48
C VAL A 41 -6.53 2.42 -2.54
N SER A 42 -7.72 2.32 -1.97
CA SER A 42 -8.14 3.17 -0.86
C SER A 42 -7.93 2.38 0.43
N ALA A 43 -7.18 2.96 1.36
CA ALA A 43 -7.04 2.40 2.69
C ALA A 43 -7.97 3.13 3.67
N PRO A 44 -8.56 2.42 4.66
CA PRO A 44 -9.25 3.09 5.75
C PRO A 44 -8.25 3.86 6.64
N PRO A 45 -8.73 4.76 7.52
CA PRO A 45 -7.88 5.46 8.48
C PRO A 45 -7.05 4.49 9.34
N LEU A 46 -5.83 4.88 9.71
CA LEU A 46 -4.87 3.99 10.37
C LEU A 46 -5.36 3.41 11.71
N ASP A 47 -6.19 4.16 12.44
CA ASP A 47 -6.72 3.75 13.74
C ASP A 47 -7.79 2.65 13.65
N THR A 48 -8.31 2.40 12.45
CA THR A 48 -9.28 1.32 12.18
C THR A 48 -8.63 -0.07 12.14
N PHE A 49 -7.31 -0.14 11.89
CA PHE A 49 -6.62 -1.42 11.85
C PHE A 49 -6.45 -2.00 13.27
N PRO A 50 -6.67 -3.33 13.46
CA PRO A 50 -6.55 -3.95 14.77
C PRO A 50 -5.18 -3.71 15.43
N GLY A 51 -5.19 -3.18 16.66
CA GLY A 51 -3.96 -2.85 17.39
C GLY A 51 -3.17 -1.66 16.83
N TRP A 52 -3.74 -0.85 15.93
CA TRP A 52 -3.07 0.31 15.36
C TRP A 52 -3.26 1.62 16.10
N LYS A 53 -4.19 1.74 17.04
CA LYS A 53 -4.56 3.02 17.67
C LYS A 53 -3.37 3.93 18.06
N LEU A 54 -2.39 3.42 18.83
CA LEU A 54 -1.24 4.22 19.29
C LEU A 54 -0.21 4.52 18.19
N ARG A 55 -0.03 3.61 17.24
CA ARG A 55 0.90 3.80 16.11
C ARG A 55 0.30 4.68 15.03
N ALA A 56 -1.01 4.59 14.83
CA ALA A 56 -1.79 5.42 13.94
C ALA A 56 -1.63 6.89 14.30
N GLU A 57 -1.69 7.24 15.59
CA GLU A 57 -1.43 8.59 16.09
C GLU A 57 -0.03 9.07 15.67
N ARG A 58 1.03 8.31 15.98
CA ARG A 58 2.41 8.66 15.61
C ARG A 58 2.61 8.86 14.11
N PHE A 59 2.06 7.97 13.29
CA PHE A 59 2.16 8.08 11.84
C PHE A 59 1.36 9.28 11.30
N THR A 60 0.16 9.50 11.83
CA THR A 60 -0.70 10.62 11.40
C THR A 60 -0.08 11.97 11.78
N GLU A 61 0.50 12.08 12.98
CA GLU A 61 1.25 13.28 13.41
C GLU A 61 2.46 13.56 12.53
N ALA A 62 3.14 12.50 12.07
CA ALA A 62 4.23 12.58 11.11
C ALA A 62 3.75 12.78 9.65
N GLY A 63 2.44 12.90 9.41
CA GLY A 63 1.86 13.17 8.10
C GLY A 63 1.70 11.96 7.18
N TYR A 64 1.75 10.74 7.72
CA TYR A 64 1.62 9.50 6.96
C TYR A 64 0.25 8.86 7.15
N ASP A 65 -0.42 8.56 6.04
CA ASP A 65 -1.53 7.62 6.00
C ASP A 65 -1.03 6.20 5.63
N ALA A 66 -1.95 5.23 5.54
CA ALA A 66 -1.58 3.85 5.20
C ALA A 66 -0.88 3.74 3.84
N ILE A 67 -1.25 4.53 2.84
CA ILE A 67 -0.60 4.47 1.53
C ILE A 67 0.78 5.12 1.59
N GLY A 68 0.92 6.25 2.28
CA GLY A 68 2.18 6.92 2.55
C GLY A 68 3.18 5.96 3.22
N ILE A 69 2.75 5.20 4.23
CA ILE A 69 3.59 4.20 4.89
C ILE A 69 4.11 3.14 3.91
N LEU A 70 3.28 2.68 2.96
CA LEU A 70 3.67 1.68 1.96
C LEU A 70 4.61 2.24 0.88
N GLN A 71 4.52 3.54 0.59
CA GLN A 71 5.28 4.17 -0.49
C GLN A 71 6.60 4.80 -0.05
N THR A 72 6.74 5.16 1.22
CA THR A 72 7.98 5.74 1.78
C THR A 72 9.01 4.64 2.08
N ASP A 73 10.31 4.93 2.10
CA ASP A 73 11.32 3.96 2.52
C ASP A 73 11.36 3.77 4.05
N ASP A 74 11.86 2.62 4.51
CA ASP A 74 11.83 2.27 5.93
C ASP A 74 12.69 3.19 6.81
N ALA A 75 13.78 3.75 6.26
CA ALA A 75 14.71 4.58 7.01
C ALA A 75 14.07 5.95 7.29
N THR A 76 13.47 6.56 6.26
CA THR A 76 12.72 7.82 6.39
C THR A 76 11.55 7.68 7.38
N LEU A 77 10.80 6.57 7.34
CA LEU A 77 9.74 6.34 8.32
C LEU A 77 10.29 6.15 9.73
N ALA A 78 11.35 5.37 9.90
CA ALA A 78 11.97 5.13 11.20
C ALA A 78 12.44 6.44 11.84
N GLU A 79 13.06 7.32 11.06
CA GLU A 79 13.46 8.65 11.50
C GLU A 79 12.24 9.51 11.85
N ALA A 80 11.27 9.62 10.95
CA ALA A 80 10.13 10.52 11.10
C ALA A 80 9.28 10.25 12.35
N ILE A 81 9.09 8.96 12.71
CA ILE A 81 8.30 8.61 13.89
C ILE A 81 9.15 8.24 15.11
N GLY A 82 10.48 8.32 15.04
CA GLY A 82 11.37 7.94 16.15
C GLY A 82 11.25 6.46 16.52
N SER A 83 11.40 5.58 15.54
CA SER A 83 11.33 4.13 15.68
C SER A 83 12.56 3.47 15.05
N ASN A 84 12.63 2.14 15.06
CA ASN A 84 13.66 1.39 14.34
C ASN A 84 13.09 0.74 13.07
N ILE A 85 13.95 0.57 12.07
CA ILE A 85 13.62 -0.01 10.76
C ILE A 85 12.90 -1.36 10.89
N ARG A 86 13.34 -2.22 11.81
CA ARG A 86 12.70 -3.54 12.03
C ARG A 86 11.23 -3.42 12.44
N SER A 87 10.90 -2.43 13.27
CA SER A 87 9.52 -2.17 13.68
C SER A 87 8.69 -1.65 12.52
N ILE A 88 9.27 -0.77 11.69
CA ILE A 88 8.64 -0.26 10.46
C ILE A 88 8.31 -1.42 9.51
N GLN A 89 9.27 -2.29 9.22
CA GLN A 89 9.07 -3.45 8.34
C GLN A 89 7.96 -4.36 8.82
N ARG A 90 7.93 -4.66 10.13
CA ARG A 90 6.85 -5.47 10.71
C ARG A 90 5.49 -4.80 10.56
N TRP A 91 5.39 -3.51 10.86
CA TRP A 91 4.14 -2.78 10.75
C TRP A 91 3.69 -2.62 9.28
N ARG A 92 4.63 -2.46 8.36
CA ARG A 92 4.34 -2.48 6.91
C ARG A 92 3.72 -3.81 6.49
N ALA A 93 4.35 -4.93 6.88
CA ALA A 93 3.82 -6.25 6.59
C ALA A 93 2.40 -6.46 7.18
N GLU A 94 2.14 -5.96 8.38
CA GLU A 94 0.78 -5.98 8.95
C GLU A 94 -0.22 -5.18 8.11
N LEU A 95 0.14 -3.96 7.66
CA LEU A 95 -0.71 -3.15 6.77
C LEU A 95 -0.94 -3.85 5.44
N GLU A 96 0.10 -4.42 4.85
CA GLU A 96 0.01 -5.18 3.61
C GLU A 96 -0.94 -6.37 3.77
N GLY A 97 -0.88 -7.08 4.89
CA GLY A 97 -1.82 -8.15 5.23
C GLY A 97 -3.27 -7.64 5.33
N TYR A 98 -3.52 -6.55 6.06
CA TYR A 98 -4.87 -5.99 6.18
C TYR A 98 -5.44 -5.46 4.87
N LEU A 99 -4.58 -4.92 4.01
CA LEU A 99 -4.97 -4.40 2.71
C LEU A 99 -5.01 -5.47 1.63
N GLY A 100 -4.69 -6.73 1.94
CA GLY A 100 -4.66 -7.84 0.99
C GLY A 100 -3.63 -7.60 -0.12
N LEU A 101 -2.46 -7.07 0.25
CA LEU A 101 -1.31 -6.82 -0.61
C LEU A 101 -0.26 -7.93 -0.50
N ASP A 102 -0.34 -8.73 0.56
CA ASP A 102 0.54 -9.86 0.80
C ASP A 102 0.10 -11.05 -0.08
N ALA A 103 0.50 -10.98 -1.35
CA ALA A 103 0.18 -11.97 -2.38
C ALA A 103 1.11 -13.19 -2.29
N GLU A 104 1.25 -13.83 -1.12
CA GLU A 104 1.96 -15.11 -0.99
C GLU A 104 1.72 -15.76 0.38
N MET A 105 0.53 -16.32 0.67
CA MET A 105 0.33 -17.46 1.59
C MET A 105 -1.16 -17.86 1.66
N MET A 106 -1.75 -18.32 0.55
CA MET A 106 -2.89 -19.25 0.60
C MET A 106 -2.86 -20.18 -0.62
N ILE A 107 -1.89 -21.08 -0.66
CA ILE A 107 -2.11 -22.42 -1.21
C ILE A 107 -1.82 -23.38 -0.05
N LYS A 108 -2.85 -24.10 0.37
CA LYS A 108 -2.81 -25.17 1.38
C LYS A 108 -1.95 -26.34 0.91
#